data_AF-A0A8J2T5W2-F1
#
_entry.id   AF-A0A8J2T5W2-F1
#
_cell.length_a   1.000
_cell.length_b   1.000
_cell.length_c   1.000
_cell.angle_alpha   90.00
_cell.angle_beta   90.00
_cell.angle_gamma   90.00
#
_symmetry.space_group_name_H-M   'P 1'
#
loop_
_entity.id
_entity.type
_entity.pdbx_description
1 polymer ?
#
loop_
_entity_poly.entity_id
_entity_poly.type
_entity_poly.pdbx_seq_one_letter_code
_entity_poly.pdbx_strand_id
1 'polypeptide(L)'
;MVDGIPEFDVSDLITSSGVKSNKEFQESHVVPPDASSAPMESSASQSSTFGVSMVRQGSLPSTRKKKDPHIVHLLKRISLQSTILCILIPLFSLFKLIFAPPKGGNWLFLGFFCVYLFLSQIALFAGYHRFFSHQSFQAHVGLQLAYSVLGGSCGLGSVLQFSSQHMAHHRHQDTERDPHSYSVYGWLFSLYGHRLFLGNRKSRKAISECKDTILSTSKMVRGKLLAADSDQLIQPPNYEIMLLQDRNYVRILILTIVIIPCLVARYCQVPYWTGIYYLGFVRMSLIQQQWLLLGTLAHIKNFPMGTQPFSSIRSAINLPCSLFFQFILFGECNHNFHHEFPSDVTDGSKWYHWDPSKWSIFLCQSLGLVNHVHVTDSQQSEKCFIQQQQKLLDEERSKLKWGVSIDRLPAMTSKQFVELAIEQFVENQRALVVIEGIVHDVTPFIHDHPGGTALVQLSIGKDATQAFNGAVYSHSQAARNLLATMRIAKLSSNERVQNTVWERRMLKDSRDQQRRNNRQITYTQKNHYAAGAA
;
A
#
# COMPACT_ATOMS: atom_id res chain seq x y z
N MET A 1 3.66 -37.04 12.72
CA MET A 1 2.63 -37.28 13.76
C MET A 1 1.71 -36.07 13.72
N VAL A 2 0.43 -36.36 13.50
CA VAL A 2 -0.66 -35.40 13.38
C VAL A 2 -1.21 -35.18 14.77
N ASP A 3 -1.30 -33.92 15.21
CA ASP A 3 -2.14 -33.39 16.30
C ASP A 3 -2.15 -31.87 16.05
N GLY A 4 -3.24 -31.11 15.92
CA GLY A 4 -4.57 -31.15 16.53
C GLY A 4 -4.91 -29.67 16.78
N ILE A 5 -5.56 -29.01 15.82
CA ILE A 5 -5.95 -27.58 15.92
C ILE A 5 -7.31 -27.52 16.63
N PRO A 6 -7.50 -26.72 17.69
CA PRO A 6 -8.81 -26.56 18.31
C PRO A 6 -9.70 -25.64 17.46
N GLU A 7 -10.91 -26.10 17.18
CA GLU A 7 -12.01 -25.35 16.57
C GLU A 7 -12.48 -24.22 17.50
N PHE A 8 -12.64 -23.02 16.95
CA PHE A 8 -13.18 -21.85 17.64
C PHE A 8 -14.69 -21.79 17.41
N ASP A 9 -15.47 -21.98 18.48
CA ASP A 9 -16.93 -21.91 18.49
C ASP A 9 -17.39 -20.43 18.51
N VAL A 10 -18.28 -20.06 17.58
CA VAL A 10 -18.72 -18.68 17.31
C VAL A 10 -20.04 -18.36 18.03
N SER A 11 -20.45 -19.19 19.00
CA SER A 11 -21.79 -19.10 19.61
C SER A 11 -21.94 -18.09 20.76
N ASP A 12 -20.87 -17.44 21.25
CA ASP A 12 -20.94 -16.58 22.46
C ASP A 12 -21.01 -15.05 22.22
N LEU A 13 -21.25 -14.58 20.99
CA LEU A 13 -21.23 -13.13 20.67
C LEU A 13 -22.61 -12.46 20.51
N ILE A 14 -23.69 -13.06 21.00
CA ILE A 14 -25.03 -12.47 20.94
C ILE A 14 -25.68 -12.44 22.33
N THR A 15 -25.30 -11.47 23.17
CA THR A 15 -26.20 -10.86 24.17
C THR A 15 -25.59 -9.58 24.73
N SER A 16 -25.96 -8.42 24.17
CA SER A 16 -26.45 -7.26 24.94
C SER A 16 -26.66 -6.08 24.00
N SER A 17 -27.89 -5.96 23.50
CA SER A 17 -28.43 -4.79 22.83
C SER A 17 -28.69 -3.68 23.87
N GLY A 18 -28.26 -2.45 23.55
CA GLY A 18 -28.48 -1.27 24.38
C GLY A 18 -28.27 0.03 23.60
N VAL A 19 -29.03 0.20 22.52
CA VAL A 19 -29.02 1.43 21.70
C VAL A 19 -29.83 2.52 22.41
N LYS A 20 -29.21 3.68 22.66
CA LYS A 20 -29.90 4.97 22.82
C LYS A 20 -29.55 5.86 21.63
N SER A 21 -30.59 6.30 20.94
CA SER A 21 -30.55 7.22 19.82
C SER A 21 -30.10 8.63 20.24
N ASN A 22 -29.30 9.29 19.42
CA ASN A 22 -29.39 10.74 19.27
C ASN A 22 -29.15 11.13 17.81
N LYS A 23 -30.12 11.86 17.28
CA LYS A 23 -30.14 12.53 15.98
C LYS A 23 -29.31 13.80 16.07
N GLU A 24 -28.50 14.09 15.06
CA GLU A 24 -28.44 15.39 14.37
C GLU A 24 -27.40 15.31 13.23
N PHE A 25 -27.89 15.43 12.01
CA PHE A 25 -27.12 15.54 10.77
C PHE A 25 -27.33 16.96 10.26
N GLN A 26 -26.26 17.75 10.10
CA GLN A 26 -26.27 19.00 9.35
C GLN A 26 -25.51 18.79 8.04
N GLU A 27 -26.24 18.88 6.93
CA GLU A 27 -25.72 18.94 5.58
C GLU A 27 -25.34 20.40 5.23
N SER A 28 -24.15 20.60 4.66
CA SER A 28 -23.75 21.87 4.04
C SER A 28 -23.52 21.67 2.55
N HIS A 29 -24.43 22.23 1.75
CA HIS A 29 -24.35 22.30 0.29
C HIS A 29 -23.22 23.25 -0.18
N VAL A 30 -22.47 22.81 -1.20
CA VAL A 30 -21.49 23.62 -1.93
C VAL A 30 -22.06 23.93 -3.32
N VAL A 31 -22.17 25.23 -3.63
CA VAL A 31 -22.62 25.78 -4.93
C VAL A 31 -21.38 26.24 -5.73
N PRO A 32 -21.28 26.01 -7.06
CA PRO A 32 -20.18 26.48 -7.89
C PRO A 32 -20.45 27.88 -8.48
N PRO A 33 -19.41 28.67 -8.87
CA PRO A 33 -19.64 29.94 -9.56
C PRO A 33 -19.54 29.81 -11.08
N ASP A 34 -20.55 30.38 -11.74
CA ASP A 34 -20.64 30.58 -13.19
C ASP A 34 -19.90 31.84 -13.68
N ALA A 35 -19.58 31.81 -14.97
CA ALA A 35 -18.94 32.84 -15.75
C ALA A 35 -19.93 33.61 -16.63
N SER A 36 -19.75 34.94 -16.77
CA SER A 36 -20.21 35.78 -17.92
C SER A 36 -19.75 37.23 -17.66
N SER A 37 -18.91 37.90 -18.47
CA SER A 37 -19.16 38.53 -19.79
C SER A 37 -18.98 40.06 -19.68
N ALA A 38 -18.21 40.64 -20.61
CA ALA A 38 -17.86 42.06 -20.83
C ALA A 38 -19.06 42.90 -21.37
N PRO A 39 -18.98 44.15 -21.93
CA PRO A 39 -17.81 45.00 -22.27
C PRO A 39 -17.96 46.57 -22.19
N MET A 40 -16.83 47.25 -22.45
CA MET A 40 -16.54 48.47 -23.29
C MET A 40 -17.10 49.91 -23.07
N GLU A 41 -16.19 50.85 -23.42
CA GLU A 41 -16.34 52.26 -23.92
C GLU A 41 -16.61 53.40 -22.92
N SER A 42 -16.19 54.67 -23.09
CA SER A 42 -15.27 55.41 -24.00
C SER A 42 -15.13 56.89 -23.52
N SER A 43 -14.26 57.69 -24.17
CA SER A 43 -14.22 59.17 -24.29
C SER A 43 -13.56 59.99 -23.14
N ALA A 44 -12.43 60.70 -23.36
CA ALA A 44 -12.23 62.07 -23.94
C ALA A 44 -12.57 63.18 -22.92
N SER A 45 -11.89 64.34 -22.72
CA SER A 45 -10.80 65.07 -23.38
C SER A 45 -10.46 66.37 -22.58
N GLN A 46 -9.24 66.93 -22.78
CA GLN A 46 -8.80 68.36 -22.70
C GLN A 46 -8.68 69.10 -21.34
N SER A 47 -7.45 69.47 -20.91
CA SER A 47 -6.71 70.76 -21.09
C SER A 47 -6.93 71.72 -19.89
N SER A 48 -6.04 72.56 -19.37
CA SER A 48 -4.66 73.01 -19.63
C SER A 48 -4.21 73.84 -18.40
N THR A 49 -2.92 73.85 -18.00
CA THR A 49 -2.15 75.07 -17.65
C THR A 49 -0.68 74.79 -17.29
N PHE A 50 0.14 75.81 -17.54
CA PHE A 50 1.60 75.90 -17.60
C PHE A 50 2.37 75.67 -16.28
N GLY A 51 3.64 75.24 -16.40
CA GLY A 51 4.61 75.35 -15.29
C GLY A 51 5.96 74.64 -15.47
N VAL A 52 6.88 75.27 -16.22
CA VAL A 52 8.35 75.31 -16.04
C VAL A 52 9.16 74.01 -15.81
N SER A 53 9.92 73.65 -16.86
CA SER A 53 11.29 73.09 -16.90
C SER A 53 11.90 72.42 -15.65
N MET A 54 12.07 71.10 -15.71
CA MET A 54 13.28 70.44 -15.18
C MET A 54 13.77 69.35 -16.13
N VAL A 55 15.05 69.46 -16.47
CA VAL A 55 15.83 68.58 -17.34
C VAL A 55 15.76 67.13 -16.84
N ARG A 56 15.11 66.25 -17.61
CA ARG A 56 15.20 64.79 -17.41
C ARG A 56 16.56 64.30 -17.91
N GLN A 57 17.42 63.88 -16.99
CA GLN A 57 18.53 62.98 -17.30
C GLN A 57 17.98 61.74 -18.01
N GLY A 58 18.57 61.43 -19.18
CA GLY A 58 18.24 60.23 -19.93
C GLY A 58 18.49 58.98 -19.09
N SER A 59 17.42 58.25 -18.78
CA SER A 59 17.52 56.90 -18.25
C SER A 59 18.13 56.01 -19.33
N LEU A 60 19.35 55.50 -19.08
CA LEU A 60 19.95 54.41 -19.85
C LEU A 60 18.93 53.26 -20.00
N PRO A 61 18.80 52.64 -21.18
CA PRO A 61 17.88 51.53 -21.35
C PRO A 61 18.28 50.40 -20.40
N SER A 62 17.33 49.93 -19.59
CA SER A 62 17.54 48.77 -18.72
C SER A 62 18.11 47.63 -19.55
N THR A 63 19.34 47.21 -19.26
CA THR A 63 19.94 46.04 -19.91
C THR A 63 18.99 44.87 -19.72
N ARG A 64 18.35 44.44 -20.80
CA ARG A 64 17.52 43.23 -20.85
C ARG A 64 18.38 42.10 -20.29
N LYS A 65 18.08 41.61 -19.07
CA LYS A 65 18.85 40.51 -18.46
C LYS A 65 18.88 39.37 -19.47
N LYS A 66 20.04 39.14 -20.13
CA LYS A 66 20.22 38.00 -21.03
C LYS A 66 19.89 36.77 -20.20
N LYS A 67 18.87 36.02 -20.60
CA LYS A 67 18.58 34.72 -19.97
C LYS A 67 19.82 33.88 -20.21
N ASP A 68 20.43 33.40 -19.13
CA ASP A 68 21.56 32.49 -19.22
C ASP A 68 21.20 31.32 -20.17
N PRO A 69 22.13 30.87 -21.02
CA PRO A 69 21.88 29.71 -21.87
C PRO A 69 21.48 28.50 -21.01
N HIS A 70 20.61 27.63 -21.53
CA HIS A 70 20.02 26.51 -20.79
C HIS A 70 21.04 25.64 -20.04
N ILE A 71 22.23 25.48 -20.61
CA ILE A 71 23.36 24.73 -20.02
C ILE A 71 23.85 25.37 -18.72
N VAL A 72 24.00 26.71 -18.67
CA VAL A 72 24.46 27.42 -17.47
C VAL A 72 23.44 27.30 -16.34
N HIS A 73 22.15 27.33 -16.67
CA HIS A 73 21.08 27.10 -15.68
C HIS A 73 21.05 25.65 -15.17
N LEU A 74 21.37 24.66 -16.02
CA LEU A 74 21.49 23.26 -15.61
C LEU A 74 22.70 23.04 -14.68
N LEU A 75 23.87 23.59 -15.04
CA LEU A 75 25.09 23.49 -14.23
C LEU A 75 24.92 24.12 -12.84
N LYS A 76 24.20 25.25 -12.74
CA LYS A 76 23.86 25.88 -11.46
C LYS A 76 22.99 25.02 -10.55
N ARG A 77 22.33 23.98 -11.09
CA ARG A 77 21.50 23.05 -10.32
C ARG A 77 22.26 21.84 -9.82
N ILE A 78 23.53 21.64 -10.19
CA ILE A 78 24.31 20.48 -9.76
C ILE A 78 24.70 20.64 -8.28
N SER A 79 24.42 19.61 -7.48
CA SER A 79 24.88 19.50 -6.10
C SER A 79 26.29 18.91 -6.10
N LEU A 80 27.32 19.75 -6.16
CA LEU A 80 28.71 19.28 -6.30
C LEU A 80 29.12 18.30 -5.20
N GLN A 81 28.78 18.60 -3.94
CA GLN A 81 29.09 17.74 -2.81
C GLN A 81 28.44 16.35 -2.94
N SER A 82 27.12 16.30 -3.16
CA SER A 82 26.38 15.03 -3.29
C SER A 82 26.83 14.24 -4.53
N THR A 83 27.14 14.94 -5.63
CA THR A 83 27.66 14.34 -6.86
C THR A 83 29.01 13.68 -6.64
N ILE A 84 29.94 14.37 -5.97
CA ILE A 84 31.25 13.80 -5.66
C ILE A 84 31.09 12.56 -4.78
N LEU A 85 30.33 12.69 -3.68
CA LEU A 85 30.22 11.64 -2.67
C LEU A 85 29.45 10.41 -3.15
N CYS A 86 28.32 10.59 -3.85
CA CYS A 86 27.39 9.50 -4.20
C CYS A 86 27.53 8.97 -5.63
N ILE A 87 28.27 9.67 -6.51
CA ILE A 87 28.44 9.28 -7.92
C ILE A 87 29.93 9.12 -8.27
N LEU A 88 30.73 10.18 -8.13
CA LEU A 88 32.13 10.13 -8.59
C LEU A 88 33.01 9.19 -7.76
N ILE A 89 32.92 9.24 -6.42
CA ILE A 89 33.67 8.33 -5.55
C ILE A 89 33.26 6.87 -5.75
N PRO A 90 31.96 6.52 -5.83
CA PRO A 90 31.55 5.15 -6.17
C PRO A 90 32.05 4.66 -7.53
N LEU A 91 31.95 5.48 -8.58
CA LEU A 91 32.49 5.12 -9.90
C LEU A 91 34.01 4.94 -9.87
N PHE A 92 34.73 5.84 -9.22
CA PHE A 92 36.18 5.72 -9.01
C PHE A 92 36.52 4.46 -8.22
N SER A 93 35.76 4.16 -7.16
CA SER A 93 35.95 2.99 -6.31
C SER A 93 35.75 1.71 -7.12
N LEU A 94 34.66 1.61 -7.88
CA LEU A 94 34.36 0.47 -8.73
C LEU A 94 35.42 0.27 -9.82
N PHE A 95 35.76 1.34 -10.55
CA PHE A 95 36.79 1.30 -11.59
C PHE A 95 38.13 0.82 -11.03
N LYS A 96 38.57 1.42 -9.92
CA LYS A 96 39.83 1.03 -9.29
C LYS A 96 39.81 -0.40 -8.75
N LEU A 97 38.66 -0.88 -8.26
CA LEU A 97 38.54 -2.24 -7.72
C LEU A 97 38.69 -3.30 -8.83
N ILE A 98 38.15 -3.01 -10.02
CA ILE A 98 38.21 -3.90 -11.19
C ILE A 98 39.61 -3.90 -11.81
N PHE A 99 40.22 -2.73 -12.02
CA PHE A 99 41.45 -2.62 -12.81
C PHE A 99 42.74 -2.61 -11.99
N ALA A 100 42.71 -2.12 -10.75
CA ALA A 100 43.90 -1.94 -9.92
C ALA A 100 43.59 -1.96 -8.41
N PRO A 101 43.10 -3.10 -7.86
CA PRO A 101 42.79 -3.21 -6.44
C PRO A 101 44.06 -3.00 -5.60
N PRO A 102 44.05 -2.16 -4.55
CA PRO A 102 45.22 -1.95 -3.70
C PRO A 102 45.70 -3.26 -3.07
N LYS A 103 46.99 -3.57 -3.25
CA LYS A 103 47.64 -4.76 -2.69
C LYS A 103 47.96 -4.55 -1.21
N GLY A 104 48.10 -5.65 -0.46
CA GLY A 104 48.58 -5.65 0.93
C GLY A 104 47.50 -5.67 2.01
N GLY A 105 46.33 -6.26 1.75
CA GLY A 105 45.34 -6.56 2.79
C GLY A 105 45.72 -7.82 3.57
N ASN A 106 45.34 -7.88 4.84
CA ASN A 106 45.43 -9.07 5.69
C ASN A 106 44.06 -9.38 6.34
N TRP A 107 43.93 -10.55 6.94
CA TRP A 107 42.68 -11.00 7.57
C TRP A 107 42.20 -10.07 8.70
N LEU A 108 43.14 -9.46 9.45
CA LEU A 108 42.82 -8.48 10.49
C LEU A 108 42.18 -7.22 9.89
N PHE A 109 42.77 -6.68 8.82
CA PHE A 109 42.23 -5.54 8.10
C PHE A 109 40.86 -5.84 7.48
N LEU A 110 40.68 -7.04 6.92
CA LEU A 110 39.37 -7.49 6.42
C LEU A 110 38.33 -7.52 7.55
N GLY A 111 38.71 -8.01 8.74
CA GLY A 111 37.86 -7.98 9.93
C GLY A 111 37.40 -6.56 10.29
N PHE A 112 38.32 -5.60 10.35
CA PHE A 112 37.97 -4.18 10.57
C PHE A 112 37.08 -3.61 9.47
N PHE A 113 37.31 -3.98 8.22
CA PHE A 113 36.45 -3.56 7.11
C PHE A 113 35.02 -4.08 7.27
N CYS A 114 34.85 -5.38 7.55
CA CYS A 114 33.54 -5.98 7.76
C CYS A 114 32.81 -5.36 8.96
N VAL A 115 33.50 -5.17 10.09
CA VAL A 115 32.92 -4.55 11.29
C VAL A 115 32.53 -3.10 11.01
N TYR A 116 33.40 -2.32 10.38
CA TYR A 116 33.11 -0.92 10.11
C TYR A 116 31.99 -0.74 9.08
N LEU A 117 31.94 -1.59 8.05
CA LEU A 117 30.83 -1.66 7.10
C LEU A 117 29.52 -1.94 7.82
N PHE A 118 29.48 -2.98 8.65
CA PHE A 118 28.28 -3.38 9.39
C PHE A 118 27.81 -2.29 10.35
N LEU A 119 28.69 -1.73 11.17
CA LEU A 119 28.34 -0.64 12.10
C LEU A 119 27.84 0.61 11.38
N SER A 120 28.39 0.92 10.20
CA SER A 120 27.93 2.05 9.38
C SER A 120 26.56 1.80 8.77
N GLN A 121 26.26 0.57 8.33
CA GLN A 121 24.93 0.17 7.86
C GLN A 121 23.92 0.27 9.00
N ILE A 122 24.22 -0.27 10.19
CA ILE A 122 23.36 -0.14 11.37
C ILE A 122 23.10 1.33 11.71
N ALA A 123 24.14 2.17 11.70
CA ALA A 123 23.95 3.60 11.96
C ALA A 123 23.11 4.33 10.90
N LEU A 124 23.10 3.86 9.65
CA LEU A 124 22.21 4.39 8.61
C LEU A 124 20.77 3.92 8.82
N PHE A 125 20.53 2.61 8.92
CA PHE A 125 19.19 2.03 8.95
C PHE A 125 18.53 2.15 10.34
N ALA A 126 19.19 1.74 11.42
CA ALA A 126 18.65 1.91 12.77
C ALA A 126 18.70 3.38 13.23
N GLY A 127 19.79 4.08 12.89
CA GLY A 127 20.03 5.46 13.33
C GLY A 127 19.33 6.50 12.44
N TYR A 128 19.91 6.81 11.28
CA TYR A 128 19.41 7.87 10.40
C TYR A 128 17.96 7.66 9.96
N HIS A 129 17.61 6.43 9.57
CA HIS A 129 16.29 6.09 9.06
C HIS A 129 15.27 5.89 10.19
N ARG A 130 15.38 4.84 11.01
CA ARG A 130 14.36 4.51 12.03
C ARG A 130 14.34 5.50 13.21
N PHE A 131 15.50 5.85 13.78
CA PHE A 131 15.55 6.76 14.93
C PHE A 131 15.37 8.24 14.55
N PHE A 132 16.23 8.79 13.70
CA PHE A 132 16.25 10.23 13.43
C PHE A 132 15.12 10.70 12.50
N SER A 133 14.65 9.85 11.57
CA SER A 133 13.59 10.22 10.63
C SER A 133 12.20 9.84 11.13
N HIS A 134 12.05 8.62 11.66
CA HIS A 134 10.74 8.05 12.02
C HIS A 134 10.45 7.99 13.51
N GLN A 135 11.46 8.22 14.36
CA GLN A 135 11.34 8.19 15.82
C GLN A 135 10.73 6.88 16.35
N SER A 136 11.07 5.75 15.72
CA SER A 136 10.51 4.42 16.04
C SER A 136 10.91 3.90 17.42
N PHE A 137 11.88 4.51 18.10
CA PHE A 137 12.31 4.16 19.44
C PHE A 137 13.03 5.32 20.13
N GLN A 138 13.22 5.23 21.45
CA GLN A 138 14.07 6.16 22.21
C GLN A 138 15.46 5.56 22.40
N ALA A 139 16.50 6.38 22.24
CA ALA A 139 17.90 5.96 22.34
C ALA A 139 18.67 6.80 23.37
N HIS A 140 19.55 6.16 24.13
CA HIS A 140 20.48 6.82 25.03
C HIS A 140 21.37 7.83 24.26
N VAL A 141 21.73 8.95 24.89
CA VAL A 141 22.48 10.05 24.25
C VAL A 141 23.79 9.60 23.60
N GLY A 142 24.49 8.64 24.22
CA GLY A 142 25.71 8.06 23.66
C GLY A 142 25.46 7.27 22.37
N LEU A 143 24.34 6.54 22.30
CA LEU A 143 23.93 5.81 21.09
C LEU A 143 23.50 6.77 19.99
N GLN A 144 22.79 7.85 20.32
CA GLN A 144 22.45 8.91 19.36
C GLN A 144 23.71 9.54 18.76
N LEU A 145 24.73 9.83 19.59
CA LEU A 145 26.01 10.36 19.12
C LEU A 145 26.70 9.36 18.19
N ALA A 146 26.77 8.08 18.57
CA ALA A 146 27.35 7.02 17.75
C ALA A 146 26.67 6.92 16.38
N TYR A 147 25.33 6.87 16.35
CA TYR A 147 24.55 6.88 15.11
C TYR A 147 24.80 8.13 14.27
N SER A 148 24.91 9.31 14.90
CA SER A 148 25.14 10.57 14.19
C SER A 148 26.51 10.62 13.49
N VAL A 149 27.55 10.05 14.10
CA VAL A 149 28.93 10.04 13.57
C VAL A 149 29.10 8.92 12.54
N LEU A 150 28.72 7.70 12.89
CA LEU A 150 28.84 6.53 12.00
C LEU A 150 27.89 6.64 10.81
N GLY A 151 26.66 7.10 10.98
CA GLY A 151 25.74 7.35 9.87
C GLY A 151 26.22 8.50 8.99
N GLY A 152 26.85 9.52 9.58
CA GLY A 152 27.52 10.60 8.83
C GLY A 152 28.64 10.11 7.92
N SER A 153 29.32 9.02 8.30
CA SER A 153 30.36 8.39 7.48
C SER A 153 29.84 7.83 6.14
N CYS A 154 28.52 7.67 5.98
CA CYS A 154 27.92 7.13 4.76
C CYS A 154 27.80 8.18 3.64
N GLY A 155 28.06 9.46 3.92
CA GLY A 155 28.14 10.49 2.86
C GLY A 155 26.82 10.90 2.22
N LEU A 156 25.66 10.49 2.77
CA LEU A 156 24.32 10.78 2.25
C LEU A 156 23.75 12.15 2.70
N GLY A 157 24.51 12.91 3.49
CA GLY A 157 24.12 14.19 4.08
C GLY A 157 24.22 14.17 5.60
N SER A 158 24.08 15.34 6.21
CA SER A 158 23.91 15.43 7.67
C SER A 158 22.64 14.70 8.12
N VAL A 159 22.52 14.40 9.41
CA VAL A 159 21.30 13.81 10.00
C VAL A 159 20.08 14.64 9.60
N LEU A 160 20.18 15.98 9.70
CA LEU A 160 19.09 16.89 9.35
C LEU A 160 18.75 16.85 7.86
N GLN A 161 19.75 16.84 6.98
CA GLN A 161 19.53 16.79 5.54
C GLN A 161 18.89 15.47 5.12
N PHE A 162 19.41 14.35 5.62
CA PHE A 162 18.88 13.04 5.32
C PHE A 162 17.45 12.87 5.84
N SER A 163 17.23 13.15 7.13
CA SER A 163 15.92 12.94 7.76
C SER A 163 14.85 13.84 7.15
N SER A 164 15.17 15.09 6.84
CA SER A 164 14.23 15.99 6.16
C SER A 164 13.90 15.57 4.73
N GLN A 165 14.87 15.02 3.99
CA GLN A 165 14.63 14.44 2.65
C GLN A 165 13.75 13.19 2.72
N HIS A 166 14.02 12.31 3.66
CA HIS A 166 13.28 11.07 3.83
C HIS A 166 11.85 11.32 4.32
N MET A 167 11.65 12.20 5.30
CA MET A 167 10.31 12.62 5.73
C MET A 167 9.52 13.30 4.60
N ALA A 168 10.17 14.15 3.79
CA ALA A 168 9.51 14.78 2.64
C ALA A 168 9.07 13.74 1.60
N HIS A 169 9.84 12.67 1.41
CA HIS A 169 9.48 11.54 0.56
C HIS A 169 8.24 10.81 1.09
N HIS A 170 8.20 10.41 2.37
CA HIS A 170 6.99 9.79 2.95
C HIS A 170 5.76 10.69 2.87
N ARG A 171 5.90 11.98 3.21
CA ARG A 171 4.78 12.93 3.25
C ARG A 171 4.20 13.23 1.87
N HIS A 172 5.03 13.17 0.83
CA HIS A 172 4.67 13.64 -0.51
C HIS A 172 4.97 12.62 -1.61
N GLN A 173 5.01 11.34 -1.25
CA GLN A 173 5.31 10.23 -2.14
C GLN A 173 4.50 10.31 -3.44
N ASP A 174 5.16 10.00 -4.55
CA ASP A 174 4.57 10.02 -5.90
C ASP A 174 4.10 11.41 -6.38
N THR A 175 4.61 12.49 -5.79
CA THR A 175 4.33 13.87 -6.23
C THR A 175 5.60 14.65 -6.55
N GLU A 176 5.47 15.81 -7.19
CA GLU A 176 6.60 16.72 -7.45
C GLU A 176 7.28 17.27 -6.18
N ARG A 177 6.63 17.13 -5.02
CA ARG A 177 7.22 17.52 -3.73
C ARG A 177 8.13 16.43 -3.14
N ASP A 178 8.02 15.20 -3.61
CA ASP A 178 8.94 14.13 -3.22
C ASP A 178 10.30 14.35 -3.92
N PRO A 179 11.41 14.42 -3.16
CA PRO A 179 12.73 14.72 -3.71
C PRO A 179 13.30 13.65 -4.65
N HIS A 180 12.83 12.40 -4.59
CA HIS A 180 13.35 11.30 -5.41
C HIS A 180 12.23 10.41 -5.99
N SER A 181 11.08 11.03 -6.28
CA SER A 181 9.91 10.34 -6.83
C SER A 181 10.19 9.59 -8.13
N TYR A 182 10.06 8.27 -8.08
CA TYR A 182 10.08 7.40 -9.26
C TYR A 182 8.93 7.74 -10.22
N SER A 183 7.71 7.89 -9.69
CA SER A 183 6.49 8.07 -10.47
C SER A 183 6.47 9.37 -11.28
N VAL A 184 7.18 10.40 -10.83
CA VAL A 184 7.23 11.71 -11.50
C VAL A 184 8.44 11.87 -12.42
N TYR A 185 9.62 11.37 -12.01
CA TYR A 185 10.88 11.65 -12.70
C TYR A 185 11.54 10.43 -13.35
N GLY A 186 11.03 9.22 -13.09
CA GLY A 186 11.56 7.96 -13.58
C GLY A 186 12.74 7.42 -12.75
N TRP A 187 13.12 6.16 -13.02
CA TRP A 187 14.12 5.42 -12.24
C TRP A 187 15.49 6.11 -12.18
N LEU A 188 16.00 6.63 -13.30
CA LEU A 188 17.36 7.18 -13.31
C LEU A 188 17.46 8.43 -12.43
N PHE A 189 16.40 9.24 -12.39
CA PHE A 189 16.35 10.39 -11.50
C PHE A 189 16.21 9.98 -10.04
N SER A 190 15.31 9.02 -9.76
CA SER A 190 15.12 8.44 -8.43
C SER A 190 16.40 7.79 -7.87
N LEU A 191 17.23 7.20 -8.74
CA LEU A 191 18.48 6.54 -8.35
C LEU A 191 19.64 7.53 -8.14
N TYR A 192 19.91 8.38 -9.13
CA TYR A 192 21.09 9.27 -9.12
C TYR A 192 20.76 10.73 -9.38
N GLY A 193 19.71 11.04 -10.16
CA GLY A 193 19.40 12.41 -10.54
C GLY A 193 19.15 13.33 -9.34
N HIS A 194 18.51 12.84 -8.29
CA HIS A 194 18.28 13.61 -7.06
C HIS A 194 19.55 13.83 -6.21
N ARG A 195 20.64 13.07 -6.47
CA ARG A 195 21.97 13.30 -5.89
C ARG A 195 22.84 14.18 -6.77
N LEU A 196 22.61 14.15 -8.09
CA LEU A 196 23.28 15.02 -9.05
C LEU A 196 22.75 16.45 -8.99
N PHE A 197 21.43 16.63 -8.85
CA PHE A 197 20.77 17.93 -8.88
C PHE A 197 20.15 18.32 -7.53
N LEU A 198 20.08 19.62 -7.25
CA LEU A 198 19.48 20.21 -6.04
C LEU A 198 17.96 20.01 -5.92
N GLY A 199 17.32 19.25 -6.82
CA GLY A 199 15.88 19.08 -6.88
C GLY A 199 15.12 20.30 -7.40
N ASN A 200 13.82 20.13 -7.63
CA ASN A 200 12.95 21.20 -8.08
C ASN A 200 12.59 22.17 -6.92
N ARG A 201 11.87 23.26 -7.20
CA ARG A 201 11.49 24.25 -6.17
C ARG A 201 10.52 23.67 -5.13
N LYS A 202 9.55 22.85 -5.56
CA LYS A 202 8.53 22.23 -4.69
C LYS A 202 9.17 21.22 -3.73
N SER A 203 10.05 20.34 -4.21
CA SER A 203 10.72 19.36 -3.35
C SER A 203 11.69 20.01 -2.37
N ARG A 204 12.45 21.04 -2.79
CA ARG A 204 13.29 21.81 -1.85
C ARG A 204 12.48 22.50 -0.76
N LYS A 205 11.29 23.02 -1.09
CA LYS A 205 10.39 23.61 -0.09
C LYS A 205 9.90 22.55 0.90
N ALA A 206 9.46 21.40 0.42
CA ALA A 206 9.02 20.28 1.26
C ALA A 206 10.13 19.79 2.22
N ILE A 207 11.37 19.68 1.73
CA ILE A 207 12.54 19.36 2.56
C ILE A 207 12.73 20.41 3.66
N SER A 208 12.66 21.70 3.32
CA SER A 208 12.79 22.78 4.31
C SER A 208 11.71 22.71 5.39
N GLU A 209 10.44 22.52 4.99
CA GLU A 209 9.31 22.39 5.91
C GLU A 209 9.50 21.18 6.86
N CYS A 210 10.01 20.06 6.36
CA CYS A 210 10.34 18.90 7.20
C CYS A 210 11.52 19.19 8.15
N LYS A 211 12.57 19.87 7.68
CA LYS A 211 13.70 20.28 8.53
C LYS A 211 13.24 21.18 9.68
N ASP A 212 12.36 22.14 9.40
CA ASP A 212 11.80 23.04 10.41
C ASP A 212 10.91 22.29 11.41
N THR A 213 10.16 21.30 10.95
CA THR A 213 9.35 20.40 11.81
C THR A 213 10.23 19.63 12.79
N ILE A 214 11.34 19.03 12.31
CA ILE A 214 12.27 18.27 13.16
C ILE A 214 12.89 19.19 14.22
N LEU A 215 13.42 20.35 13.80
CA LEU A 215 14.11 21.28 14.69
C LEU A 215 13.17 21.89 15.74
N SER A 216 11.94 22.27 15.34
CA SER A 216 10.96 22.82 16.28
C SER A 216 10.52 21.79 17.31
N THR A 217 10.31 20.54 16.91
CA THR A 217 9.94 19.44 17.81
C THR A 217 11.04 19.15 18.83
N SER A 218 12.28 18.96 18.37
CA SER A 218 13.41 18.71 19.28
C SER A 218 13.73 19.90 20.20
N LYS A 219 13.55 21.14 19.71
CA LYS A 219 13.74 22.35 20.53
C LYS A 219 12.67 22.50 21.61
N MET A 220 11.41 22.20 21.28
CA MET A 220 10.30 22.25 22.24
C MET A 220 10.54 21.28 23.39
N VAL A 221 10.92 20.04 23.08
CA VAL A 221 11.18 19.01 24.10
C VAL A 221 12.38 19.38 24.96
N ARG A 222 13.45 19.95 24.39
CA ARG A 222 14.55 20.52 25.19
C ARG A 222 14.04 21.57 26.18
N GLY A 223 13.19 22.50 25.75
CA GLY A 223 12.62 23.52 26.62
C GLY A 223 11.78 22.94 27.77
N LYS A 224 11.01 21.88 27.48
CA LYS A 224 10.20 21.16 28.48
C LYS A 224 11.05 20.29 29.42
N LEU A 225 12.09 19.60 28.95
CA LEU A 225 13.02 18.87 29.82
C LEU A 225 13.75 19.77 30.82
N LEU A 226 14.01 21.04 30.43
CA LEU A 226 14.57 22.04 31.33
C LEU A 226 13.52 22.61 32.32
N ALA A 227 12.23 22.49 31.98
CA ALA A 227 11.10 22.83 32.83
C ALA A 227 10.49 21.53 33.38
N ALA A 228 11.14 20.97 34.40
CA ALA A 228 10.81 19.68 35.04
C ALA A 228 9.30 19.33 35.06
N ASP A 229 9.00 18.04 34.84
CA ASP A 229 7.69 17.38 34.69
C ASP A 229 7.10 17.32 33.27
N SER A 230 7.70 16.53 32.38
CA SER A 230 6.93 16.01 31.25
C SER A 230 7.04 14.49 31.15
N ASP A 231 5.96 13.80 31.50
CA ASP A 231 5.61 12.41 31.15
C ASP A 231 5.36 12.25 29.63
N GLN A 232 6.19 12.86 28.78
CA GLN A 232 6.10 12.64 27.33
C GLN A 232 6.64 11.25 26.99
N LEU A 233 5.73 10.38 26.54
CA LEU A 233 5.98 9.00 26.10
C LEU A 233 6.96 8.87 24.91
N ILE A 234 7.31 9.96 24.22
CA ILE A 234 8.25 9.96 23.08
C ILE A 234 9.22 11.14 23.20
N GLN A 235 10.49 10.85 23.49
CA GLN A 235 11.55 11.84 23.39
C GLN A 235 12.11 11.90 21.95
N PRO A 236 12.00 13.05 21.27
CA PRO A 236 12.59 13.22 19.94
C PRO A 236 14.13 13.22 20.03
N PRO A 237 14.82 13.10 18.90
CA PRO A 237 16.28 13.13 18.88
C PRO A 237 16.85 14.40 19.50
N ASN A 238 18.00 14.26 20.16
CA ASN A 238 18.64 15.36 20.88
C ASN A 238 19.01 16.51 19.94
N TYR A 239 18.41 17.67 20.20
CA TYR A 239 18.56 18.88 19.39
C TYR A 239 20.02 19.29 19.18
N GLU A 240 20.85 19.21 20.23
CA GLU A 240 22.24 19.66 20.18
C GLU A 240 23.12 18.72 19.37
N ILE A 241 22.91 17.41 19.49
CA ILE A 241 23.63 16.41 18.67
C ILE A 241 23.37 16.65 17.18
N MET A 242 22.11 16.91 16.82
CA MET A 242 21.74 17.14 15.42
C MET A 242 22.40 18.41 14.86
N LEU A 243 22.41 19.51 15.62
CA LEU A 243 23.07 20.75 15.21
C LEU A 243 24.59 20.63 15.18
N LEU A 244 25.18 19.96 16.19
CA LEU A 244 26.61 19.71 16.25
C LEU A 244 27.06 18.92 15.02
N GLN A 245 26.31 17.87 14.68
CA GLN A 245 26.59 17.01 13.54
C GLN A 245 26.43 17.77 12.21
N ASP A 246 25.35 18.53 12.03
CA ASP A 246 25.11 19.33 10.81
C ASP A 246 26.20 20.38 10.58
N ARG A 247 26.61 21.11 11.64
CA ARG A 247 27.66 22.14 11.57
C ARG A 247 29.05 21.55 11.32
N ASN A 248 29.33 20.36 11.83
CA ASN A 248 30.65 19.71 11.74
C ASN A 248 30.69 18.59 10.70
N TYR A 249 29.68 18.47 9.82
CA TYR A 249 29.53 17.33 8.93
C TYR A 249 30.78 17.03 8.08
N VAL A 250 31.41 18.05 7.51
CA VAL A 250 32.65 17.88 6.72
C VAL A 250 33.81 17.37 7.58
N ARG A 251 33.92 17.83 8.84
CA ARG A 251 34.95 17.35 9.77
C ARG A 251 34.71 15.88 10.14
N ILE A 252 33.45 15.49 10.33
CA ILE A 252 33.05 14.10 10.57
C ILE A 252 33.40 13.23 9.36
N LEU A 253 33.17 13.70 8.12
CA LEU A 253 33.58 12.98 6.91
C LEU A 253 35.10 12.78 6.87
N ILE A 254 35.90 13.82 7.14
CA ILE A 254 37.36 13.69 7.18
C ILE A 254 37.80 12.70 8.27
N LEU A 255 37.22 12.79 9.46
CA LEU A 255 37.49 11.87 10.57
C LEU A 255 37.19 10.42 10.17
N THR A 256 36.04 10.16 9.56
CA THR A 256 35.52 8.80 9.31
C THR A 256 36.03 8.17 8.01
N ILE A 257 36.39 8.97 7.00
CA ILE A 257 36.89 8.50 5.69
C ILE A 257 38.41 8.53 5.61
N VAL A 258 39.08 9.41 6.37
CA VAL A 258 40.54 9.56 6.31
C VAL A 258 41.20 9.14 7.62
N ILE A 259 40.87 9.81 8.74
CA ILE A 259 41.64 9.65 9.99
C ILE A 259 41.47 8.24 10.57
N ILE A 260 40.24 7.78 10.79
CA ILE A 260 39.96 6.43 11.32
C ILE A 260 40.55 5.35 10.39
N PRO A 261 40.34 5.40 9.06
CA PRO A 261 40.99 4.47 8.13
C PRO A 261 42.51 4.45 8.19
N CYS A 262 43.17 5.60 8.35
CA CYS A 262 44.62 5.68 8.50
C CYS A 262 45.11 5.04 9.81
N LEU A 263 44.38 5.24 10.91
CA LEU A 263 44.71 4.63 12.21
C LEU A 263 44.57 3.10 12.16
N VAL A 264 43.48 2.62 11.56
CA VAL A 264 43.28 1.18 11.34
C VAL A 264 44.34 0.61 10.41
N ALA A 265 44.71 1.33 9.34
CA ALA A 265 45.77 0.90 8.44
C ALA A 265 47.12 0.78 9.16
N ARG A 266 47.47 1.75 10.00
CA ARG A 266 48.68 1.74 10.83
C ARG A 266 48.71 0.55 11.79
N TYR A 267 47.59 0.24 12.41
CA TYR A 267 47.45 -0.89 13.33
C TYR A 267 47.56 -2.23 12.61
N CYS A 268 46.88 -2.37 11.47
CA CYS A 268 46.93 -3.57 10.65
C CYS A 268 48.21 -3.71 9.82
N GLN A 269 49.13 -2.74 9.90
CA GLN A 269 50.39 -2.71 9.14
C GLN A 269 50.17 -2.77 7.61
N VAL A 270 49.10 -2.13 7.14
CA VAL A 270 48.80 -2.00 5.70
C VAL A 270 49.05 -0.55 5.23
N PRO A 271 49.28 -0.29 3.94
CA PRO A 271 49.48 1.07 3.45
C PRO A 271 48.30 1.99 3.78
N TYR A 272 48.57 3.24 4.16
CA TYR A 272 47.51 4.21 4.51
C TYR A 272 46.47 4.38 3.41
N TRP A 273 46.91 4.39 2.15
CA TRP A 273 46.02 4.47 1.00
C TRP A 273 45.07 3.26 0.92
N THR A 274 45.53 2.06 1.25
CA THR A 274 44.68 0.85 1.34
C THR A 274 43.59 1.04 2.40
N GLY A 275 43.93 1.62 3.55
CA GLY A 275 42.97 2.04 4.58
C GLY A 275 41.90 2.97 4.04
N ILE A 276 42.30 4.15 3.56
CA ILE A 276 41.38 5.18 3.04
C ILE A 276 40.49 4.62 1.92
N TYR A 277 41.08 3.86 1.00
CA TYR A 277 40.35 3.33 -0.13
C TYR A 277 39.28 2.31 0.29
N TYR A 278 39.62 1.30 1.09
CA TYR A 278 38.64 0.27 1.46
C TYR A 278 37.68 0.75 2.57
N LEU A 279 38.20 1.23 3.69
CA LEU A 279 37.39 1.65 4.85
C LEU A 279 36.69 3.00 4.63
N GLY A 280 37.25 3.86 3.79
CA GLY A 280 36.64 5.13 3.39
C GLY A 280 35.75 4.95 2.16
N PHE A 281 36.37 4.84 0.98
CA PHE A 281 35.64 4.96 -0.29
C PHE A 281 34.78 3.74 -0.64
N VAL A 282 35.33 2.52 -0.62
CA VAL A 282 34.58 1.30 -0.98
C VAL A 282 33.43 1.08 -0.01
N ARG A 283 33.70 1.10 1.30
CA ARG A 283 32.67 0.96 2.34
C ARG A 283 31.54 1.99 2.16
N MET A 284 31.88 3.28 2.05
CA MET A 284 30.89 4.35 1.87
C MET A 284 30.08 4.13 0.59
N SER A 285 30.75 3.79 -0.52
CA SER A 285 30.12 3.58 -1.81
C SER A 285 29.11 2.44 -1.77
N LEU A 286 29.46 1.29 -1.16
CA LEU A 286 28.56 0.16 -1.01
C LEU A 286 27.28 0.58 -0.29
N ILE A 287 27.40 1.23 0.86
CA ILE A 287 26.23 1.65 1.67
C ILE A 287 25.36 2.65 0.91
N GLN A 288 25.97 3.61 0.22
CA GLN A 288 25.24 4.58 -0.60
C GLN A 288 24.46 3.89 -1.71
N GLN A 289 25.09 2.95 -2.43
CA GLN A 289 24.41 2.24 -3.52
C GLN A 289 23.26 1.39 -2.99
N GLN A 290 23.40 0.76 -1.82
CA GLN A 290 22.29 0.04 -1.17
C GLN A 290 21.09 0.97 -0.90
N TRP A 291 21.33 2.14 -0.30
CA TRP A 291 20.28 3.11 0.01
C TRP A 291 19.59 3.66 -1.25
N LEU A 292 20.37 4.02 -2.27
CA LEU A 292 19.84 4.56 -3.53
C LEU A 292 19.06 3.50 -4.33
N LEU A 293 19.58 2.26 -4.36
CA LEU A 293 18.88 1.14 -4.99
C LEU A 293 17.55 0.86 -4.29
N LEU A 294 17.52 0.83 -2.95
CA LEU A 294 16.30 0.66 -2.19
C LEU A 294 15.24 1.72 -2.58
N GLY A 295 15.61 3.01 -2.49
CA GLY A 295 14.71 4.13 -2.78
C GLY A 295 14.21 4.19 -4.23
N THR A 296 14.84 3.45 -5.15
CA THR A 296 14.38 3.30 -6.54
C THR A 296 13.60 2.01 -6.74
N LEU A 297 14.22 0.86 -6.49
CA LEU A 297 13.66 -0.46 -6.81
C LEU A 297 12.37 -0.71 -6.06
N ALA A 298 12.31 -0.32 -4.78
CA ALA A 298 11.13 -0.50 -3.95
C ALA A 298 9.97 0.45 -4.31
N HIS A 299 10.13 1.31 -5.32
CA HIS A 299 9.08 2.18 -5.85
C HIS A 299 8.70 1.88 -7.31
N ILE A 300 9.29 0.84 -7.91
CA ILE A 300 8.90 0.37 -9.24
C ILE A 300 7.71 -0.58 -9.07
N LYS A 301 6.48 -0.07 -9.24
CA LYS A 301 5.25 -0.86 -9.01
C LYS A 301 5.20 -2.20 -9.77
N ASN A 302 5.78 -2.24 -10.97
CA ASN A 302 5.83 -3.44 -11.82
C ASN A 302 7.17 -4.19 -11.71
N PHE A 303 7.91 -4.02 -10.61
CA PHE A 303 9.15 -4.78 -10.41
C PHE A 303 8.84 -6.28 -10.37
N PRO A 304 9.66 -7.13 -11.01
CA PRO A 304 9.42 -8.57 -11.04
C PRO A 304 9.26 -9.14 -9.63
N MET A 305 8.15 -9.85 -9.38
CA MET A 305 7.82 -10.46 -8.08
C MET A 305 7.67 -9.46 -6.91
N GLY A 306 7.54 -8.16 -7.19
CA GLY A 306 7.19 -7.15 -6.20
C GLY A 306 5.74 -7.26 -5.75
N THR A 307 5.45 -6.94 -4.48
CA THR A 307 4.09 -7.06 -3.92
C THR A 307 3.66 -5.82 -3.14
N GLN A 308 2.34 -5.58 -3.06
CA GLN A 308 1.75 -4.49 -2.24
C GLN A 308 0.70 -5.07 -1.27
N PRO A 309 1.13 -5.83 -0.25
CA PRO A 309 0.21 -6.56 0.62
C PRO A 309 -0.60 -5.68 1.58
N PHE A 310 -0.17 -4.45 1.88
CA PHE A 310 -0.84 -3.57 2.85
C PHE A 310 -1.60 -2.42 2.18
N SER A 311 -1.03 -1.80 1.14
CA SER A 311 -1.67 -0.68 0.44
C SER A 311 -1.18 -0.55 -0.99
N SER A 312 -2.11 -0.37 -1.94
CA SER A 312 -1.79 -0.05 -3.35
C SER A 312 -2.01 1.41 -3.73
N ILE A 313 -2.24 2.29 -2.75
CA ILE A 313 -2.47 3.74 -2.97
C ILE A 313 -1.22 4.41 -3.53
N ARG A 314 -0.04 4.00 -3.06
CA ARG A 314 1.26 4.56 -3.43
C ARG A 314 2.12 3.56 -4.20
N SER A 315 3.27 4.01 -4.69
CA SER A 315 4.21 3.20 -5.48
C SER A 315 5.06 2.21 -4.69
N ALA A 316 5.13 2.33 -3.36
CA ALA A 316 6.00 1.50 -2.53
C ALA A 316 5.59 0.03 -2.61
N ILE A 317 6.56 -0.85 -2.87
CA ILE A 317 6.38 -2.30 -2.97
C ILE A 317 7.31 -3.02 -1.99
N ASN A 318 6.91 -4.22 -1.57
CA ASN A 318 7.84 -5.18 -1.01
C ASN A 318 8.63 -5.80 -2.15
N LEU A 319 9.95 -5.69 -2.09
CA LEU A 319 10.85 -6.38 -3.01
C LEU A 319 10.83 -7.89 -2.73
N PRO A 320 11.16 -8.72 -3.74
CA PRO A 320 11.16 -10.16 -3.57
C PRO A 320 12.02 -10.56 -2.38
N CYS A 321 11.43 -11.24 -1.42
CA CYS A 321 12.08 -11.67 -0.19
C CYS A 321 13.03 -12.87 -0.39
N SER A 322 13.74 -12.93 -1.52
CA SER A 322 14.85 -13.87 -1.67
C SER A 322 16.02 -13.43 -0.78
N LEU A 323 16.82 -14.39 -0.32
CA LEU A 323 18.01 -14.12 0.49
C LEU A 323 18.96 -13.09 -0.18
N PHE A 324 18.96 -13.06 -1.51
CA PHE A 324 19.74 -12.11 -2.30
C PHE A 324 19.38 -10.64 -2.03
N PHE A 325 18.11 -10.26 -2.18
CA PHE A 325 17.69 -8.87 -1.97
C PHE A 325 17.77 -8.47 -0.50
N GLN A 326 17.39 -9.37 0.42
CA GLN A 326 17.47 -9.10 1.85
C GLN A 326 18.91 -8.81 2.31
N PHE A 327 19.89 -9.56 1.80
CA PHE A 327 21.30 -9.31 2.11
C PHE A 327 21.81 -8.02 1.47
N ILE A 328 21.51 -7.79 0.18
CA ILE A 328 21.98 -6.61 -0.54
C ILE A 328 21.38 -5.32 0.00
N LEU A 329 20.11 -5.31 0.39
CA LEU A 329 19.43 -4.11 0.89
C LEU A 329 19.36 -4.06 2.41
N PHE A 330 20.18 -4.87 3.09
CA PHE A 330 20.34 -4.87 4.54
C PHE A 330 19.01 -5.06 5.31
N GLY A 331 18.08 -5.80 4.72
CA GLY A 331 16.79 -6.15 5.33
C GLY A 331 15.64 -5.19 5.08
N GLU A 332 15.86 -4.07 4.38
CA GLU A 332 14.83 -3.04 4.11
C GLU A 332 13.89 -3.39 2.92
N CYS A 333 13.67 -4.67 2.65
CA CYS A 333 12.94 -5.10 1.46
C CYS A 333 11.41 -4.98 1.58
N ASN A 334 10.83 -4.85 2.77
CA ASN A 334 9.37 -4.77 2.97
C ASN A 334 8.88 -3.32 2.93
N HIS A 335 9.25 -2.61 1.87
CA HIS A 335 9.01 -1.18 1.77
C HIS A 335 7.52 -0.80 1.69
N ASN A 336 6.63 -1.69 1.23
CA ASN A 336 5.18 -1.45 1.30
C ASN A 336 4.69 -1.41 2.75
N PHE A 337 5.21 -2.28 3.61
CA PHE A 337 4.93 -2.25 5.05
C PHE A 337 5.48 -0.98 5.68
N HIS A 338 6.74 -0.64 5.38
CA HIS A 338 7.38 0.56 5.92
C HIS A 338 6.63 1.86 5.56
N HIS A 339 6.16 1.99 4.32
CA HIS A 339 5.40 3.17 3.90
C HIS A 339 4.01 3.26 4.53
N GLU A 340 3.40 2.11 4.86
CA GLU A 340 2.12 2.06 5.58
C GLU A 340 2.30 2.33 7.08
N PHE A 341 3.38 1.81 7.68
CA PHE A 341 3.69 1.90 9.11
C PHE A 341 5.09 2.49 9.35
N PRO A 342 5.32 3.78 9.04
CA PRO A 342 6.67 4.37 9.06
C PRO A 342 7.31 4.43 10.44
N SER A 343 6.51 4.55 11.49
CA SER A 343 6.98 4.58 12.89
C SER A 343 7.29 3.19 13.46
N ASP A 344 7.02 2.10 12.73
CA ASP A 344 7.42 0.77 13.16
C ASP A 344 8.94 0.64 13.20
N VAL A 345 9.46 -0.04 14.21
CA VAL A 345 10.89 -0.34 14.33
C VAL A 345 11.32 -1.47 13.39
N THR A 346 10.39 -2.25 12.86
CA THR A 346 10.61 -3.41 12.00
C THR A 346 10.29 -3.05 10.56
N ASP A 347 11.12 -3.50 9.64
CA ASP A 347 10.78 -3.45 8.22
C ASP A 347 9.98 -4.71 7.86
N GLY A 348 8.85 -4.97 8.52
CA GLY A 348 7.92 -6.06 8.20
C GLY A 348 7.42 -6.88 9.38
N SER A 349 6.22 -7.44 9.22
CA SER A 349 5.44 -8.07 10.31
C SER A 349 5.98 -9.40 10.85
N LYS A 350 6.98 -10.02 10.20
CA LYS A 350 7.44 -11.38 10.56
C LYS A 350 8.80 -11.37 11.25
N TRP A 351 8.90 -12.12 12.36
CA TRP A 351 10.12 -12.18 13.17
C TRP A 351 11.34 -12.70 12.41
N TYR A 352 11.14 -13.66 11.51
CA TYR A 352 12.20 -14.36 10.75
C TYR A 352 12.70 -13.60 9.52
N HIS A 353 12.09 -12.45 9.17
CA HIS A 353 12.64 -11.61 8.10
C HIS A 353 14.02 -11.11 8.50
N TRP A 354 14.98 -11.27 7.59
CA TRP A 354 16.35 -10.79 7.76
C TRP A 354 16.34 -9.27 7.88
N ASP A 355 16.65 -8.77 9.07
CA ASP A 355 16.74 -7.35 9.37
C ASP A 355 17.76 -7.15 10.50
N PRO A 356 19.05 -6.98 10.13
CA PRO A 356 20.11 -6.79 11.11
C PRO A 356 19.93 -5.52 11.94
N SER A 357 19.27 -4.50 11.37
CA SER A 357 19.03 -3.25 12.08
C SER A 357 18.00 -3.43 13.20
N LYS A 358 16.91 -4.17 12.97
CA LYS A 358 15.96 -4.62 14.01
C LYS A 358 16.66 -5.37 15.13
N TRP A 359 17.49 -6.36 14.79
CA TRP A 359 18.19 -7.16 15.81
C TRP A 359 19.18 -6.31 16.62
N SER A 360 19.86 -5.36 16.00
CA SER A 360 20.76 -4.44 16.74
C SER A 360 20.00 -3.53 17.69
N ILE A 361 18.78 -3.09 17.33
CA ILE A 361 17.93 -2.27 18.19
C ILE A 361 17.48 -3.09 19.40
N PHE A 362 17.01 -4.32 19.20
CA PHE A 362 16.63 -5.21 20.30
C PHE A 362 17.81 -5.60 21.20
N LEU A 363 19.00 -5.79 20.63
CA LEU A 363 20.22 -5.98 21.42
C LEU A 363 20.50 -4.73 22.29
N CYS A 364 20.45 -3.54 21.71
CA CYS A 364 20.62 -2.30 22.47
C CYS A 364 19.52 -2.11 23.53
N GLN A 365 18.31 -2.58 23.27
CA GLN A 365 17.21 -2.57 24.24
C GLN A 365 17.50 -3.50 25.43
N SER A 366 18.01 -4.71 25.17
CA SER A 366 18.43 -5.63 26.25
C SER A 366 19.57 -5.08 27.11
N LEU A 367 20.38 -4.16 26.56
CA LEU A 367 21.45 -3.44 27.25
C LEU A 367 20.99 -2.14 27.92
N GLY A 368 19.70 -1.79 27.87
CA GLY A 368 19.16 -0.55 28.43
C GLY A 368 19.54 0.73 27.69
N LEU A 369 20.10 0.62 26.47
CA LEU A 369 20.47 1.76 25.62
C LEU A 369 19.31 2.23 24.74
N VAL A 370 18.28 1.40 24.56
CA VAL A 370 17.07 1.69 23.80
C VAL A 370 15.84 1.42 24.67
N ASN A 371 14.88 2.34 24.66
CA ASN A 371 13.60 2.22 25.37
C ASN A 371 12.44 2.60 24.44
N HIS A 372 11.20 2.32 24.86
CA HIS A 372 9.97 2.72 24.16
C HIS A 372 9.98 2.41 22.65
N VAL A 373 10.25 1.16 22.32
CA VAL A 373 10.26 0.69 20.93
C VAL A 373 8.83 0.60 20.41
N HIS A 374 8.57 1.24 19.27
CA HIS A 374 7.27 1.20 18.61
C HIS A 374 7.19 0.02 17.63
N VAL A 375 6.28 -0.90 17.90
CA VAL A 375 5.92 -2.02 17.02
C VAL A 375 4.44 -1.91 16.73
N THR A 376 4.07 -1.99 15.46
CA THR A 376 2.68 -1.94 15.02
C THR A 376 1.92 -3.12 15.60
N ASP A 377 0.72 -2.83 16.10
CA ASP A 377 -0.18 -3.86 16.58
C ASP A 377 -0.50 -4.88 15.47
N SER A 378 -0.44 -6.17 15.81
CA SER A 378 -0.62 -7.24 14.83
C SER A 378 -2.01 -7.17 14.21
N GLN A 379 -3.05 -6.85 14.98
CA GLN A 379 -4.42 -6.74 14.45
C GLN A 379 -4.53 -5.57 13.48
N GLN A 380 -3.87 -4.45 13.75
CA GLN A 380 -3.85 -3.32 12.81
C GLN A 380 -3.18 -3.69 11.48
N SER A 381 -2.03 -4.38 11.53
CA SER A 381 -1.36 -4.84 10.31
C SER A 381 -2.18 -5.85 9.51
N GLU A 382 -2.88 -6.75 10.20
CA GLU A 382 -3.75 -7.77 9.59
C GLU A 382 -5.01 -7.16 8.99
N LYS A 383 -5.60 -6.14 9.61
CA LYS A 383 -6.71 -5.37 9.04
C LYS A 383 -6.32 -4.75 7.70
N CYS A 384 -5.18 -4.07 7.62
CA CYS A 384 -4.71 -3.49 6.35
C CYS A 384 -4.48 -4.56 5.29
N PHE A 385 -3.89 -5.71 5.67
CA PHE A 385 -3.68 -6.83 4.76
C PHE A 385 -5.00 -7.39 4.20
N ILE A 386 -5.99 -7.67 5.06
CA ILE A 386 -7.30 -8.19 4.65
C ILE A 386 -8.04 -7.16 3.78
N GLN A 387 -8.02 -5.87 4.15
CA GLN A 387 -8.63 -4.81 3.36
C GLN A 387 -8.05 -4.73 1.95
N GLN A 388 -6.73 -4.87 1.83
CA GLN A 388 -6.04 -4.88 0.55
C GLN A 388 -6.40 -6.12 -0.28
N GLN A 389 -6.49 -7.30 0.34
CA GLN A 389 -6.97 -8.51 -0.34
C GLN A 389 -8.42 -8.38 -0.80
N GLN A 390 -9.30 -7.86 0.05
CA GLN A 390 -10.71 -7.62 -0.27
C GLN A 390 -10.84 -6.69 -1.48
N LYS A 391 -10.05 -5.60 -1.51
CA LYS A 391 -9.99 -4.69 -2.66
C LYS A 391 -9.60 -5.42 -3.95
N LEU A 392 -8.55 -6.24 -3.93
CA LEU A 392 -8.12 -7.00 -5.10
C LEU A 392 -9.18 -8.02 -5.54
N LEU A 393 -9.83 -8.69 -4.58
CA LEU A 393 -10.94 -9.60 -4.87
C LEU A 393 -12.11 -8.86 -5.49
N ASP A 394 -12.47 -7.67 -5.01
CA ASP A 394 -13.55 -6.86 -5.58
C ASP A 394 -13.21 -6.35 -6.98
N GLU A 395 -11.95 -5.97 -7.24
CA GLU A 395 -11.46 -5.62 -8.58
C GLU A 395 -11.58 -6.80 -9.55
N GLU A 396 -11.14 -8.01 -9.17
CA GLU A 396 -11.31 -9.21 -10.01
C GLU A 396 -12.79 -9.60 -10.16
N ARG A 397 -13.56 -9.50 -9.07
CA ARG A 397 -15.00 -9.76 -9.06
C ARG A 397 -15.74 -8.85 -10.04
N SER A 398 -15.35 -7.58 -10.16
CA SER A 398 -15.98 -6.60 -11.05
C SER A 398 -15.83 -6.94 -12.54
N LYS A 399 -14.82 -7.74 -12.90
CA LYS A 399 -14.59 -8.18 -14.29
C LYS A 399 -15.51 -9.33 -14.71
N LEU A 400 -16.20 -9.95 -13.76
CA LEU A 400 -17.03 -11.14 -14.00
C LEU A 400 -18.53 -10.79 -13.94
N LYS A 401 -19.34 -11.56 -14.68
CA LYS A 401 -20.79 -11.43 -14.68
C LYS A 401 -21.39 -12.25 -13.54
N TRP A 402 -21.69 -11.60 -12.41
CA TRP A 402 -22.31 -12.24 -11.24
C TRP A 402 -23.85 -12.18 -11.21
N GLY A 403 -24.45 -11.43 -12.15
CA GLY A 403 -25.88 -11.13 -12.14
C GLY A 403 -26.25 -9.96 -11.22
N VAL A 404 -27.55 -9.67 -11.13
CA VAL A 404 -28.07 -8.61 -10.28
C VAL A 404 -27.97 -9.03 -8.80
N SER A 405 -27.49 -8.13 -7.95
CA SER A 405 -27.43 -8.36 -6.49
C SER A 405 -28.84 -8.47 -5.92
N ILE A 406 -29.03 -9.39 -4.97
CA ILE A 406 -30.34 -9.69 -4.37
C ILE A 406 -31.03 -8.42 -3.83
N ASP A 407 -30.27 -7.50 -3.24
CA ASP A 407 -30.82 -6.25 -2.67
C ASP A 407 -31.45 -5.32 -3.71
N ARG A 408 -30.97 -5.40 -4.96
CA ARG A 408 -31.46 -4.59 -6.10
C ARG A 408 -32.59 -5.26 -6.87
N LEU A 409 -32.96 -6.50 -6.54
CA LEU A 409 -34.06 -7.18 -7.21
C LEU A 409 -35.40 -6.58 -6.79
N PRO A 410 -36.34 -6.39 -7.75
CA PRO A 410 -37.71 -6.00 -7.44
C PRO A 410 -38.38 -7.06 -6.57
N ALA A 411 -39.19 -6.61 -5.61
CA ALA A 411 -39.99 -7.50 -4.79
C ALA A 411 -41.25 -7.93 -5.53
N MET A 412 -41.66 -9.19 -5.37
CA MET A 412 -42.82 -9.79 -6.00
C MET A 412 -43.53 -10.73 -5.01
N THR A 413 -44.85 -10.76 -4.98
CA THR A 413 -45.60 -11.73 -4.18
C THR A 413 -45.62 -13.10 -4.85
N SER A 414 -45.85 -14.16 -4.07
CA SER A 414 -45.96 -15.52 -4.63
C SER A 414 -47.06 -15.62 -5.69
N LYS A 415 -48.18 -14.93 -5.48
CA LYS A 415 -49.29 -14.93 -6.43
C LYS A 415 -48.92 -14.25 -7.76
N GLN A 416 -48.27 -13.08 -7.68
CA GLN A 416 -47.78 -12.36 -8.86
C GLN A 416 -46.75 -13.18 -9.63
N PHE A 417 -45.86 -13.89 -8.94
CA PHE A 417 -44.90 -14.78 -9.60
C PHE A 417 -45.61 -15.82 -10.45
N VAL A 418 -46.60 -16.52 -9.89
CA VAL A 418 -47.21 -17.62 -10.62
C VAL A 418 -48.08 -17.13 -11.78
N GLU A 419 -48.81 -16.03 -11.59
CA GLU A 419 -49.55 -15.39 -12.69
C GLU A 419 -48.61 -15.01 -13.84
N LEU A 420 -47.49 -14.34 -13.52
CA LEU A 420 -46.49 -13.92 -14.48
C LEU A 420 -45.79 -15.12 -15.15
N ALA A 421 -45.48 -16.19 -14.40
CA ALA A 421 -44.85 -17.39 -14.94
C ALA A 421 -45.76 -18.13 -15.94
N ILE A 422 -47.06 -18.22 -15.66
CA ILE A 422 -48.02 -18.84 -16.59
C ILE A 422 -48.17 -17.99 -17.85
N GLU A 423 -48.40 -16.69 -17.70
CA GLU A 423 -48.59 -15.75 -18.81
C GLU A 423 -47.36 -15.73 -19.73
N GLN A 424 -46.17 -15.53 -19.15
CA GLN A 424 -44.92 -15.43 -19.91
C GLN A 424 -44.50 -16.76 -20.57
N PHE A 425 -44.87 -17.90 -19.98
CA PHE A 425 -44.61 -19.19 -20.59
C PHE A 425 -45.52 -19.44 -21.80
N VAL A 426 -46.81 -19.09 -21.71
CA VAL A 426 -47.76 -19.26 -22.82
C VAL A 426 -47.45 -18.32 -23.97
N GLU A 427 -47.22 -17.03 -23.68
CA GLU A 427 -47.06 -16.01 -24.71
C GLU A 427 -45.66 -15.95 -25.31
N ASN A 428 -44.63 -16.03 -24.44
CA ASN A 428 -43.25 -15.73 -24.82
C ASN A 428 -42.30 -16.93 -24.66
N GLN A 429 -42.82 -18.10 -24.29
CA GLN A 429 -42.03 -19.30 -23.98
C GLN A 429 -40.93 -19.05 -22.93
N ARG A 430 -41.15 -18.08 -22.03
CA ARG A 430 -40.20 -17.78 -20.95
C ARG A 430 -40.39 -18.72 -19.78
N ALA A 431 -39.32 -19.38 -19.37
CA ALA A 431 -39.30 -20.33 -18.27
C ALA A 431 -38.81 -19.66 -16.99
N LEU A 432 -39.73 -19.46 -16.05
CA LEU A 432 -39.42 -18.85 -14.75
C LEU A 432 -39.49 -19.89 -13.63
N VAL A 433 -38.51 -19.89 -12.74
CA VAL A 433 -38.42 -20.83 -11.61
C VAL A 433 -38.02 -20.07 -10.35
N VAL A 434 -38.58 -20.46 -9.21
CA VAL A 434 -38.15 -19.93 -7.90
C VAL A 434 -37.13 -20.87 -7.28
N ILE A 435 -36.00 -20.32 -6.82
CA ILE A 435 -34.99 -21.03 -6.03
C ILE A 435 -34.56 -20.10 -4.91
N GLU A 436 -34.65 -20.58 -3.67
CA GLU A 436 -34.31 -19.85 -2.43
C GLU A 436 -35.03 -18.50 -2.31
N GLY A 437 -36.30 -18.45 -2.72
CA GLY A 437 -37.11 -17.23 -2.69
C GLY A 437 -36.73 -16.19 -3.75
N ILE A 438 -35.85 -16.53 -4.69
CA ILE A 438 -35.47 -15.68 -5.82
C ILE A 438 -36.06 -16.25 -7.10
N VAL A 439 -36.70 -15.39 -7.88
CA VAL A 439 -37.24 -15.74 -9.20
C VAL A 439 -36.12 -15.64 -10.22
N HIS A 440 -35.94 -16.71 -11.00
CA HIS A 440 -34.94 -16.82 -12.04
C HIS A 440 -35.59 -17.05 -13.41
N ASP A 441 -35.07 -16.39 -14.44
CA ASP A 441 -35.39 -16.65 -15.84
C ASP A 441 -34.38 -17.64 -16.42
N VAL A 442 -34.79 -18.91 -16.49
CA VAL A 442 -33.97 -20.02 -16.98
C VAL A 442 -34.17 -20.31 -18.46
N THR A 443 -34.94 -19.47 -19.17
CA THR A 443 -35.20 -19.60 -20.62
C THR A 443 -33.93 -19.82 -21.44
N PRO A 444 -32.86 -19.00 -21.31
CA PRO A 444 -31.67 -19.17 -22.13
C PRO A 444 -30.85 -20.42 -21.78
N PHE A 445 -31.13 -21.07 -20.63
CA PHE A 445 -30.30 -22.16 -20.10
C PHE A 445 -30.98 -23.54 -20.18
N ILE A 446 -32.30 -23.62 -20.40
CA ILE A 446 -33.07 -24.87 -20.35
C ILE A 446 -32.43 -26.00 -21.18
N HIS A 447 -31.97 -25.69 -22.39
CA HIS A 447 -31.41 -26.66 -23.32
C HIS A 447 -29.97 -27.08 -23.00
N ASP A 448 -29.26 -26.25 -22.24
CA ASP A 448 -27.88 -26.48 -21.82
C ASP A 448 -27.79 -27.12 -20.43
N HIS A 449 -28.93 -27.36 -19.77
CA HIS A 449 -28.97 -27.97 -18.44
C HIS A 449 -28.43 -29.41 -18.49
N PRO A 450 -27.32 -29.73 -17.78
CA PRO A 450 -26.67 -31.05 -17.88
C PRO A 450 -27.53 -32.22 -17.38
N GLY A 451 -28.48 -31.97 -16.47
CA GLY A 451 -29.45 -32.97 -16.01
C GLY A 451 -30.60 -33.21 -16.98
N GLY A 452 -30.59 -32.56 -18.15
CA GLY A 452 -31.64 -32.65 -19.16
C GLY A 452 -32.74 -31.58 -19.00
N THR A 453 -33.41 -31.29 -20.12
CA THR A 453 -34.48 -30.28 -20.24
C THR A 453 -35.73 -30.63 -19.43
N ALA A 454 -36.09 -31.92 -19.38
CA ALA A 454 -37.32 -32.39 -18.76
C ALA A 454 -37.42 -32.04 -17.26
N LEU A 455 -36.30 -32.11 -16.53
CA LEU A 455 -36.26 -31.79 -15.10
C LEU A 455 -36.52 -30.30 -14.83
N VAL A 456 -35.98 -29.43 -15.69
CA VAL A 456 -36.19 -27.98 -15.58
C VAL A 456 -37.62 -27.62 -15.99
N GLN A 457 -38.15 -28.25 -17.05
CA GLN A 457 -39.53 -28.04 -17.52
C GLN A 457 -40.58 -28.37 -16.46
N LEU A 458 -40.37 -29.43 -15.67
CA LEU A 458 -41.27 -29.80 -14.56
C LEU A 458 -41.31 -28.76 -13.43
N SER A 459 -40.29 -27.91 -13.36
CA SER A 459 -40.07 -26.89 -12.33
C SER A 459 -40.54 -25.50 -12.74
N ILE A 460 -40.97 -25.30 -13.99
CA ILE A 460 -41.47 -24.01 -14.48
C ILE A 460 -42.71 -23.58 -13.68
N GLY A 461 -42.69 -22.33 -13.22
CA GLY A 461 -43.75 -21.74 -12.40
C GLY A 461 -43.80 -22.24 -10.96
N LYS A 462 -42.78 -22.98 -10.50
CA LYS A 462 -42.72 -23.59 -9.16
C LYS A 462 -41.49 -23.17 -8.37
N ASP A 463 -41.53 -23.46 -7.08
CA ASP A 463 -40.37 -23.43 -6.20
C ASP A 463 -39.57 -24.73 -6.34
N ALA A 464 -38.40 -24.64 -6.96
CA ALA A 464 -37.47 -25.75 -7.21
C ALA A 464 -36.33 -25.82 -6.18
N THR A 465 -36.41 -25.07 -5.06
CA THR A 465 -35.34 -24.98 -4.06
C THR A 465 -34.89 -26.36 -3.58
N GLN A 466 -35.83 -27.24 -3.23
CA GLN A 466 -35.49 -28.58 -2.74
C GLN A 466 -34.80 -29.43 -3.82
N ALA A 467 -35.31 -29.40 -5.05
CA ALA A 467 -34.71 -30.13 -6.17
C ALA A 467 -33.30 -29.64 -6.49
N PHE A 468 -33.05 -28.32 -6.35
CA PHE A 468 -31.76 -27.69 -6.60
C PHE A 468 -30.74 -27.94 -5.48
N ASN A 469 -31.16 -28.02 -4.22
CA ASN A 469 -30.29 -28.15 -3.05
C ASN A 469 -30.12 -29.58 -2.51
N GLY A 470 -30.47 -30.61 -3.29
CA GLY A 470 -30.10 -31.99 -2.94
C GLY A 470 -31.24 -32.99 -2.75
N ALA A 471 -32.51 -32.62 -2.96
CA ALA A 471 -33.59 -33.63 -3.04
C ALA A 471 -33.46 -34.51 -4.29
N VAL A 472 -32.77 -34.03 -5.33
CA VAL A 472 -32.44 -34.79 -6.54
C VAL A 472 -30.93 -34.66 -6.85
N TYR A 473 -30.41 -33.43 -6.89
CA TYR A 473 -28.98 -33.15 -7.07
C TYR A 473 -28.54 -32.00 -6.16
N SER A 474 -27.37 -32.12 -5.54
CA SER A 474 -26.73 -30.99 -4.85
C SER A 474 -25.86 -30.24 -5.85
N HIS A 475 -26.39 -29.14 -6.39
CA HIS A 475 -25.72 -28.38 -7.44
C HIS A 475 -24.33 -27.83 -7.01
N SER A 476 -23.40 -27.76 -7.95
CA SER A 476 -22.05 -27.25 -7.73
C SER A 476 -22.01 -25.72 -7.61
N GLN A 477 -20.89 -25.16 -7.16
CA GLN A 477 -20.71 -23.70 -7.14
C GLN A 477 -20.78 -23.07 -8.52
N ALA A 478 -20.36 -23.79 -9.57
CA ALA A 478 -20.50 -23.31 -10.95
C ALA A 478 -21.97 -23.15 -11.35
N ALA A 479 -22.83 -24.12 -11.00
CA ALA A 479 -24.26 -24.04 -11.24
C ALA A 479 -24.93 -22.90 -10.43
N ARG A 480 -24.52 -22.69 -9.17
CA ARG A 480 -24.99 -21.55 -8.36
C ARG A 480 -24.58 -20.20 -8.94
N ASN A 481 -23.33 -20.07 -9.43
CA ASN A 481 -22.84 -18.86 -10.08
C ASN A 481 -23.61 -18.55 -11.37
N LEU A 482 -23.91 -19.58 -12.17
CA LEU A 482 -24.70 -19.44 -13.39
C LEU A 482 -26.15 -19.03 -13.08
N LEU A 483 -26.78 -19.70 -12.11
CA LEU A 483 -28.12 -19.36 -11.63
C LEU A 483 -28.20 -17.89 -11.17
N ALA A 484 -27.16 -17.39 -10.50
CA ALA A 484 -27.10 -16.00 -10.07
C ALA A 484 -27.22 -14.98 -11.22
N THR A 485 -26.78 -15.33 -12.43
CA THR A 485 -26.91 -14.45 -13.61
C THR A 485 -28.33 -14.38 -14.19
N MET A 486 -29.22 -15.29 -13.77
CA MET A 486 -30.59 -15.43 -14.27
C MET A 486 -31.64 -14.77 -13.36
N ARG A 487 -31.23 -14.06 -12.31
CA ARG A 487 -32.16 -13.47 -11.32
C ARG A 487 -32.99 -12.33 -11.92
N ILE A 488 -34.29 -12.32 -11.63
CA ILE A 488 -35.22 -11.26 -12.08
C ILE A 488 -35.96 -10.56 -10.95
N ALA A 489 -36.30 -11.26 -9.85
CA ALA A 489 -37.07 -10.71 -8.74
C ALA A 489 -36.81 -11.48 -7.44
N LYS A 490 -37.13 -10.87 -6.29
CA LYS A 490 -37.13 -11.54 -4.98
C LYS A 490 -38.57 -11.67 -4.48
N LEU A 491 -38.91 -12.81 -3.89
CA LEU A 491 -40.23 -12.99 -3.28
C LEU A 491 -40.31 -12.17 -1.98
N SER A 492 -41.45 -11.50 -1.76
CA SER A 492 -41.71 -10.79 -0.50
C SER A 492 -41.70 -11.77 0.68
N SER A 493 -40.98 -11.41 1.75
CA SER A 493 -40.67 -12.28 2.90
C SER A 493 -41.88 -12.98 3.51
N ASN A 494 -41.72 -14.30 3.75
CA ASN A 494 -42.67 -15.27 4.36
C ASN A 494 -43.75 -15.90 3.47
N GLU A 495 -43.81 -15.64 2.17
CA GLU A 495 -44.72 -16.39 1.29
C GLU A 495 -44.00 -17.59 0.64
N ARG A 496 -44.39 -18.82 1.03
CA ARG A 496 -44.14 -20.00 0.18
C ARG A 496 -45.03 -19.89 -1.05
N VAL A 497 -44.49 -20.20 -2.23
CA VAL A 497 -45.23 -20.17 -3.50
C VAL A 497 -46.53 -20.96 -3.33
N GLN A 498 -47.67 -20.28 -3.42
CA GLN A 498 -48.97 -20.92 -3.27
C GLN A 498 -49.26 -21.80 -4.48
N ASN A 499 -49.64 -23.05 -4.22
CA ASN A 499 -50.03 -23.97 -5.28
C ASN A 499 -51.22 -23.42 -6.07
N THR A 500 -51.09 -23.38 -7.40
CA THR A 500 -52.12 -22.78 -8.26
C THR A 500 -53.42 -23.58 -8.29
N VAL A 501 -54.50 -22.95 -8.78
CA VAL A 501 -55.74 -23.66 -9.15
C VAL A 501 -55.47 -24.74 -10.20
N TRP A 502 -54.51 -24.51 -11.09
CA TRP A 502 -54.05 -25.47 -12.10
C TRP A 502 -53.33 -26.66 -11.47
N GLU A 503 -52.49 -26.42 -10.46
CA GLU A 503 -51.81 -27.47 -9.70
C GLU A 503 -52.77 -28.27 -8.81
N ARG A 504 -53.79 -27.63 -8.23
CA ARG A 504 -54.90 -28.34 -7.59
C ARG A 504 -55.68 -29.20 -8.58
N ARG A 505 -55.86 -28.77 -9.83
CA ARG A 505 -56.48 -29.59 -10.89
C ARG A 505 -55.58 -30.73 -11.34
N MET A 506 -54.30 -30.49 -11.60
CA MET A 506 -53.34 -31.54 -12.01
C MET A 506 -53.06 -32.56 -10.91
N LEU A 507 -52.98 -32.16 -9.65
CA LEU A 507 -52.89 -33.09 -8.51
C LEU A 507 -54.18 -33.90 -8.33
N LYS A 508 -55.34 -33.32 -8.65
CA LYS A 508 -56.63 -34.02 -8.60
C LYS A 508 -56.75 -35.00 -9.77
N ASP A 509 -56.38 -34.59 -10.98
CA ASP A 509 -56.35 -35.44 -12.17
C ASP A 509 -55.33 -36.57 -12.02
N SER A 510 -54.14 -36.31 -11.47
CA SER A 510 -53.13 -37.35 -11.16
C SER A 510 -53.61 -38.34 -10.10
N ARG A 511 -54.27 -37.87 -9.02
CA ARG A 511 -54.88 -38.75 -8.01
C ARG A 511 -56.06 -39.54 -8.56
N ASP A 512 -56.86 -38.95 -9.44
CA ASP A 512 -57.99 -39.62 -10.09
C ASP A 512 -57.52 -40.63 -11.16
N GLN A 513 -56.42 -40.35 -11.85
CA GLN A 513 -55.77 -41.27 -12.79
C GLN A 513 -55.09 -42.43 -12.04
N GLN A 514 -54.47 -42.18 -10.89
CA GLN A 514 -53.94 -43.23 -10.01
C GLN A 514 -55.05 -44.08 -9.38
N ARG A 515 -56.19 -43.48 -9.02
CA ARG A 515 -57.40 -44.22 -8.59
C ARG A 515 -58.05 -45.02 -9.72
N ARG A 516 -58.06 -44.50 -10.96
CA ARG A 516 -58.53 -45.21 -12.15
C ARG A 516 -57.63 -46.39 -12.47
N ASN A 517 -56.30 -46.20 -12.48
CA ASN A 517 -55.33 -47.28 -12.66
C ASN A 517 -55.47 -48.35 -11.58
N ASN A 518 -55.61 -47.97 -10.30
CA ASN A 518 -55.83 -48.95 -9.23
C ASN A 518 -57.17 -49.69 -9.37
N ARG A 519 -58.26 -49.02 -9.76
CA ARG A 519 -59.53 -49.70 -10.07
C ARG A 519 -59.42 -50.64 -11.27
N GLN A 520 -58.70 -50.25 -12.31
CA GLN A 520 -58.48 -51.04 -13.51
C GLN A 520 -57.65 -52.30 -13.21
N ILE A 521 -56.62 -52.18 -12.35
CA ILE A 521 -55.83 -53.30 -11.80
C ILE A 521 -56.70 -54.22 -10.92
N THR A 522 -57.65 -53.66 -10.16
CA THR A 522 -58.56 -54.46 -9.32
C THR A 522 -59.59 -55.24 -10.17
N TYR A 523 -60.08 -54.65 -11.28
CA TYR A 523 -60.99 -55.30 -12.23
C TYR A 523 -60.29 -56.38 -13.07
N THR A 524 -59.05 -56.15 -13.52
CA THR A 524 -58.26 -57.18 -14.23
C THR A 524 -57.84 -58.31 -13.31
N GLN A 525 -57.50 -58.05 -12.03
CA GLN A 525 -57.28 -59.12 -11.05
C GLN A 525 -58.54 -59.94 -10.78
N LYS A 526 -59.72 -59.33 -10.60
CA LYS A 526 -60.98 -60.07 -10.39
C LYS A 526 -61.37 -60.97 -11.58
N ASN A 527 -61.10 -60.54 -12.81
CA ASN A 527 -61.39 -61.36 -14.00
C ASN A 527 -60.35 -62.47 -14.23
N HIS A 528 -59.11 -62.31 -13.76
CA HIS A 528 -58.10 -63.38 -13.84
C HIS A 528 -58.34 -64.51 -12.82
N TYR A 529 -58.97 -64.24 -11.66
CA TYR A 529 -59.32 -65.30 -10.70
C TYR A 529 -60.56 -66.12 -11.10
N ALA A 530 -61.40 -65.63 -12.03
CA ALA A 530 -62.58 -66.36 -12.50
C ALA A 530 -62.31 -67.25 -13.73
N ALA A 531 -61.25 -66.98 -14.51
CA ALA A 531 -60.87 -67.77 -15.68
C ALA A 531 -59.79 -68.85 -15.41
N GLY A 532 -59.29 -68.93 -14.17
CA GLY A 532 -58.30 -69.92 -13.74
C GLY A 532 -58.86 -71.08 -12.90
N ALA A 533 -60.19 -71.21 -12.81
CA ALA A 533 -60.88 -72.23 -12.02
C ALA A 533 -61.99 -73.00 -12.79
N ALA A 534 -61.81 -73.17 -14.10
CA ALA A 534 -62.59 -74.11 -14.92
C ALA A 534 -61.70 -74.69 -16.02
#